data_AF-A0A8J4D9S1-F1
#
_entry.id   AF-A0A8J4D9S1-F1
#
_cell.length_a   1.000
_cell.length_b   1.000
_cell.length_c   1.000
_cell.angle_alpha   90.00
_cell.angle_beta   90.00
_cell.angle_gamma   90.00
#
_symmetry.space_group_name_H-M   'P 1'
#
loop_
_entity.id
_entity.type
_entity.pdbx_description
1 polymer ?
#
loop_
_entity_poly.entity_id
_entity_poly.type
_entity_poly.pdbx_seq_one_letter_code
_entity_poly.pdbx_strand_id
1 'polypeptide(L)'
;NSTAWQNLFDQSVIIFTATWATGRGNRDATMCACMTKEALLEICKQNQLYRTPSLNDKLYLNFKGFSQIACLEDYVNLKALFLEGNVLESLEGLPPLKELKCLYVQQNCIYKISNLQAVENLDTLNISNNQLTHLDGLSCCKNLRTLIATHNHLATLESVEHLAECKSLQTLDLQNNQLSDPAILDVLKQICDLRCLYLKGNPVVSNIRNYRKVIITSIPTLTYLDDRPVFDNERKIAEAWLEGGLEAERAMRNKLKEEEDNRNRKNHEFMMQMRAQGWRERRERLGLPEGETDPAYDELSDGEYEFEEEPQELIDARQRLAAYTGRPGEEEPEELSRQRQQLASDSKVIMEGQWCRTAEDDGCAYLESVKAAQAELNRSAIVLTQPKGSGPGTPRIDDACQSEVEYGSRVVTAAASCERNGATAVDLDELD
;
A
#
# COMPACT_ATOMS: atom_id res chain seq x y z
N ASN A 1 -5.91 10.56 -9.62
CA ASN A 1 -5.98 11.26 -8.32
C ASN A 1 -4.76 11.08 -7.37
N SER A 2 -3.58 10.66 -7.84
CA SER A 2 -2.36 10.58 -6.99
C SER A 2 -1.38 11.76 -7.17
N THR A 3 -1.58 12.59 -8.20
CA THR A 3 -0.66 13.69 -8.55
C THR A 3 -1.05 15.05 -7.97
N ALA A 4 -2.27 15.16 -7.41
CA ALA A 4 -2.72 16.40 -6.74
C ALA A 4 -2.10 16.59 -5.34
N TRP A 5 -1.60 15.51 -4.71
CA TRP A 5 -0.95 15.56 -3.40
C TRP A 5 0.57 15.77 -3.49
N GLN A 6 1.23 15.36 -4.58
CA GLN A 6 2.67 15.60 -4.76
C GLN A 6 2.99 17.07 -5.03
N ASN A 7 2.12 17.81 -5.72
CA ASN A 7 2.33 19.24 -5.99
C ASN A 7 2.00 20.17 -4.80
N LEU A 8 1.38 19.66 -3.74
CA LEU A 8 1.26 20.38 -2.47
C LEU A 8 2.49 20.20 -1.56
N PHE A 9 3.27 19.13 -1.77
CA PHE A 9 4.45 18.83 -0.95
C PHE A 9 5.70 19.65 -1.33
N ASP A 10 5.85 20.06 -2.59
CA ASP A 10 6.99 20.88 -3.04
C ASP A 10 6.82 22.39 -2.78
N GLN A 11 5.67 22.83 -2.24
CA GLN A 11 5.44 24.21 -1.79
C GLN A 11 5.30 24.35 -0.27
N SER A 12 5.42 23.26 0.50
CA SER A 12 5.23 23.26 1.94
C SER A 12 6.50 22.93 2.74
N VAL A 13 7.65 23.44 2.31
CA VAL A 13 8.69 23.86 3.28
C VAL A 13 8.21 25.18 3.91
N ILE A 14 7.08 25.12 4.60
CA ILE A 14 6.61 26.20 5.45
C ILE A 14 7.29 25.95 6.79
N ILE A 15 8.44 26.61 6.97
CA ILE A 15 8.87 27.05 8.29
C ILE A 15 7.66 27.76 8.90
N PHE A 16 6.98 27.10 9.85
CA PHE A 16 5.86 27.67 10.58
C PHE A 16 6.39 28.79 11.47
N THR A 17 6.61 29.96 10.87
CA THR A 17 6.69 31.22 11.62
C THR A 17 5.29 31.49 12.13
N ALA A 18 5.08 31.15 13.41
CA ALA A 18 3.84 31.38 14.13
C ALA A 18 3.40 32.85 13.97
N THR A 19 2.45 33.09 13.07
CA THR A 19 1.72 34.36 12.95
C THR A 19 0.42 34.20 13.72
N TRP A 20 0.52 34.25 15.05
CA TRP A 20 -0.63 34.64 15.87
C TRP A 20 -0.78 36.15 15.78
N ALA A 21 -1.77 36.60 15.00
CA ALA A 21 -2.09 38.01 14.88
C ALA A 21 -2.93 38.49 16.08
N THR A 22 -2.37 39.49 16.76
CA THR A 22 -3.04 40.60 17.46
C THR A 22 -3.56 40.40 18.90
N GLY A 23 -2.62 40.46 19.84
CA GLY A 23 -2.82 41.00 21.19
C GLY A 23 -1.52 41.65 21.67
N ARG A 24 -1.54 42.95 21.95
CA ARG A 24 -0.34 43.78 22.22
C ARG A 24 0.54 43.21 23.34
N GLY A 25 1.84 43.09 23.08
CA GLY A 25 2.88 43.08 24.12
C GLY A 25 3.99 42.05 23.89
N ASN A 26 5.22 42.55 23.82
CA ASN A 26 6.50 41.83 23.83
C ASN A 26 6.98 41.18 22.51
N ARG A 27 7.74 41.98 21.75
CA ARG A 27 8.75 41.51 20.80
C ARG A 27 10.00 41.25 21.63
N ASP A 28 10.25 39.99 21.98
CA ASP A 28 11.55 39.40 22.38
C ASP A 28 11.28 38.03 23.01
N ALA A 29 10.92 37.05 22.18
CA ALA A 29 11.02 35.65 22.51
C ALA A 29 11.19 34.90 21.19
N THR A 30 12.34 34.31 20.97
CA THR A 30 12.44 33.07 20.19
C THR A 30 11.41 32.13 20.83
N MET A 31 10.22 32.05 20.24
CA MET A 31 9.08 31.33 20.83
C MET A 31 9.34 29.83 20.78
N CYS A 32 10.17 29.32 21.69
CA CYS A 32 10.01 27.96 22.17
C CYS A 32 8.65 27.94 22.86
N ALA A 33 7.65 27.34 22.22
CA ALA A 33 6.43 26.98 22.91
C ALA A 33 6.81 25.91 23.94
N CYS A 34 7.17 26.35 25.15
CA CYS A 34 7.44 25.44 26.26
C CYS A 34 6.12 24.92 26.79
N MET A 35 6.07 23.63 27.12
CA MET A 35 4.87 23.01 27.66
C MET A 35 4.69 23.44 29.12
N THR A 36 3.76 24.38 29.39
CA THR A 36 3.45 24.85 30.75
C THR A 36 2.13 24.27 31.28
N LYS A 37 1.95 24.26 32.60
CA LYS A 37 0.71 23.76 33.23
C LYS A 37 -0.52 24.55 32.77
N GLU A 38 -0.40 25.86 32.62
CA GLU A 38 -1.49 26.74 32.18
C GLU A 38 -1.89 26.45 30.72
N ALA A 39 -0.90 26.26 29.84
CA ALA A 39 -1.14 25.89 28.45
C ALA A 39 -1.83 24.53 28.35
N LEU A 40 -1.38 23.54 29.13
CA LEU A 40 -2.02 22.22 29.19
C LEU A 40 -3.47 22.30 29.66
N LEU A 41 -3.76 23.13 30.66
CA LEU A 41 -5.14 23.33 31.16
C LEU A 41 -6.04 23.97 30.10
N GLU A 42 -5.55 24.97 29.36
CA GLU A 42 -6.34 25.58 28.28
C GLU A 42 -6.56 24.60 27.12
N ILE A 43 -5.56 23.78 26.77
CA ILE A 43 -5.71 22.71 25.78
C ILE A 43 -6.73 21.66 26.25
N CYS A 44 -6.67 21.26 27.52
CA CYS A 44 -7.66 20.36 28.10
C CYS A 44 -9.08 20.94 27.98
N LYS A 45 -9.24 22.23 28.28
CA LYS A 45 -10.53 22.92 28.13
C LYS A 45 -11.01 23.00 26.68
N GLN A 46 -10.11 23.29 25.72
CA GLN A 46 -10.43 23.29 24.29
C GLN A 46 -10.89 21.91 23.81
N ASN A 47 -10.24 20.86 24.30
CA ASN A 47 -10.53 19.47 23.95
C ASN A 47 -11.61 18.81 24.83
N GLN A 48 -12.34 19.60 25.64
CA GLN A 48 -13.40 19.13 26.55
C GLN A 48 -12.95 18.02 27.54
N LEU A 49 -11.67 18.04 27.92
CA LEU A 49 -11.06 17.15 28.90
C LEU A 49 -11.26 17.67 30.34
N TYR A 50 -11.03 16.81 31.32
CA TYR A 50 -11.10 17.20 32.73
C TYR A 50 -10.02 18.24 33.05
N ARG A 51 -10.39 19.28 33.82
CA ARG A 51 -9.40 20.23 34.34
C ARG A 51 -8.43 19.57 35.32
N THR A 52 -8.87 18.51 35.99
CA THR A 52 -8.03 17.72 36.90
C THR A 52 -7.18 16.76 36.06
N PRO A 53 -5.85 16.92 36.01
CA PRO A 53 -4.96 16.13 35.13
C PRO A 53 -5.07 14.61 35.34
N SER A 54 -5.18 14.16 36.59
CA SER A 54 -5.21 12.75 36.97
C SER A 54 -6.46 11.98 36.54
N LEU A 55 -7.53 12.69 36.12
CA LEU A 55 -8.76 12.07 35.61
C LEU A 55 -8.73 11.85 34.09
N ASN A 56 -7.71 12.36 33.40
CA ASN A 56 -7.60 12.23 31.95
C ASN A 56 -6.84 10.97 31.57
N ASP A 57 -7.53 10.05 30.90
CA ASP A 57 -6.93 8.84 30.31
C ASP A 57 -6.25 9.13 28.96
N LYS A 58 -6.64 10.21 28.28
CA LYS A 58 -6.11 10.59 26.96
C LYS A 58 -5.78 12.07 26.94
N LEU A 59 -4.66 12.42 26.31
CA LEU A 59 -4.21 13.80 26.21
C LEU A 59 -3.79 14.13 24.78
N TYR A 60 -4.44 15.13 24.19
CA TYR A 60 -4.25 15.56 22.81
C TYR A 60 -3.44 16.85 22.76
N LEU A 61 -2.18 16.76 22.37
CA LEU A 61 -1.21 17.86 22.31
C LEU A 61 -0.65 18.07 20.89
N ASN A 62 -1.47 17.75 19.88
CA ASN A 62 -1.05 17.82 18.48
C ASN A 62 -0.95 19.28 17.98
N PHE A 63 0.02 19.55 17.11
CA PHE A 63 0.18 20.81 16.38
C PHE A 63 0.26 22.05 17.28
N LYS A 64 0.99 21.96 18.40
CA LYS A 64 1.18 23.09 19.35
C LYS A 64 2.54 23.76 19.23
N GLY A 65 3.45 23.16 18.46
CA GLY A 65 4.82 23.66 18.27
C GLY A 65 5.71 23.44 19.49
N PHE A 66 5.39 22.45 20.35
CA PHE A 66 6.18 22.16 21.53
C PHE A 66 7.59 21.69 21.15
N SER A 67 8.61 22.25 21.79
CA SER A 67 10.02 21.85 21.59
C SER A 67 10.50 20.84 22.63
N GLN A 68 9.86 20.79 23.80
CA GLN A 68 10.20 19.85 24.88
C GLN A 68 8.94 19.37 25.61
N ILE A 69 8.97 18.10 26.04
CA ILE A 69 7.95 17.53 26.91
C ILE A 69 8.23 17.96 28.36
N ALA A 70 7.31 18.70 28.97
CA ALA A 70 7.37 19.10 30.38
C ALA A 70 5.98 19.14 31.03
N CYS A 71 5.92 19.20 32.36
CA CYS A 71 4.68 19.39 33.11
C CYS A 71 3.61 18.28 32.97
N LEU A 72 3.99 17.03 32.66
CA LEU A 72 3.09 15.88 32.61
C LEU A 72 3.01 15.07 33.92
N GLU A 73 3.69 15.50 34.99
CA GLU A 73 3.82 14.76 36.25
C GLU A 73 2.47 14.42 36.91
N ASP A 74 1.49 15.32 36.76
CA ASP A 74 0.16 15.19 37.38
C ASP A 74 -0.78 14.22 36.60
N TYR A 75 -0.40 13.77 35.40
CA TYR A 75 -1.19 12.91 34.51
C TYR A 75 -0.92 11.41 34.74
N VAL A 76 -0.97 10.99 36.01
CA VAL A 76 -0.56 9.63 36.44
C VAL A 76 -1.32 8.47 35.78
N ASN A 77 -2.57 8.68 35.38
CA ASN A 77 -3.45 7.64 34.81
C ASN A 77 -3.53 7.69 33.27
N LEU A 78 -2.63 8.44 32.63
CA LEU A 78 -2.66 8.63 31.19
C LEU A 78 -2.37 7.32 30.47
N LYS A 79 -3.30 6.90 29.59
CA LYS A 79 -3.21 5.69 28.77
C LYS A 79 -2.78 5.98 27.34
N ALA A 80 -3.15 7.14 26.80
CA ALA A 80 -2.77 7.56 25.45
C ALA A 80 -2.29 9.01 25.41
N LEU A 81 -1.14 9.24 24.80
CA LEU A 81 -0.53 10.56 24.63
C LEU A 81 -0.32 10.83 23.14
N PHE A 82 -0.91 11.93 22.65
CA PHE A 82 -0.77 12.39 21.27
C PHE A 82 0.04 13.68 21.24
N LEU A 83 1.18 13.65 20.55
CA LEU A 83 2.18 14.72 20.42
C LEU A 83 2.55 14.95 18.95
N GLU A 84 1.63 14.65 18.03
CA GLU A 84 1.85 14.77 16.59
C GLU A 84 2.09 16.21 16.14
N GLY A 85 2.99 16.41 15.18
CA GLY A 85 3.17 17.71 14.53
C GLY A 85 3.74 18.80 15.45
N ASN A 86 4.65 18.41 16.35
CA ASN A 86 5.40 19.34 17.19
C ASN A 86 6.86 19.44 16.70
N VAL A 87 7.71 20.14 17.44
CA VAL A 87 9.13 20.33 17.10
C VAL A 87 9.99 19.63 18.15
N LEU A 88 9.57 18.44 18.59
CA LEU A 88 10.29 17.67 19.59
C LEU A 88 11.55 17.07 18.97
N GLU A 89 12.69 17.33 19.59
CA GLU A 89 13.98 16.75 19.20
C GLU A 89 14.29 15.44 19.95
N SER A 90 13.68 15.26 21.12
CA SER A 90 13.85 14.07 21.96
C SER A 90 12.59 13.80 22.78
N LEU A 91 12.53 12.61 23.40
CA LEU A 91 11.47 12.21 24.34
C LEU A 91 11.87 12.48 25.80
N GLU A 92 12.90 13.29 26.03
CA GLU A 92 13.29 13.71 27.38
C GLU A 92 12.18 14.53 28.04
N GLY A 93 12.02 14.35 29.35
CA GLY A 93 11.00 15.04 30.14
C GLY A 93 9.66 14.30 30.21
N LEU A 94 9.53 13.13 29.59
CA LEU A 94 8.46 12.18 29.94
C LEU A 94 8.61 11.73 31.41
N PRO A 95 7.63 12.01 32.28
CA PRO A 95 7.61 11.48 33.63
C PRO A 95 7.31 9.96 33.61
N PRO A 96 7.49 9.25 34.74
CA PRO A 96 7.17 7.84 34.84
C PRO A 96 5.65 7.61 34.73
N LEU A 97 5.15 7.41 33.51
CA LEU A 97 3.74 7.19 33.18
C LEU A 97 3.47 5.69 33.06
N LYS A 98 3.24 5.04 34.20
CA LYS A 98 3.10 3.57 34.30
C LYS A 98 1.88 3.01 33.58
N GLU A 99 0.82 3.80 33.40
CA GLU A 99 -0.41 3.36 32.73
C GLU A 99 -0.41 3.65 31.22
N LEU A 100 0.65 4.29 30.69
CA LEU A 100 0.70 4.70 29.28
C LEU A 100 0.88 3.48 28.39
N LYS A 101 -0.09 3.29 27.49
CA LYS A 101 -0.12 2.19 26.52
C LYS A 101 0.14 2.67 25.10
N CYS A 102 -0.28 3.88 24.75
CA CYS A 102 -0.17 4.41 23.39
C CYS A 102 0.57 5.75 23.39
N LEU A 103 1.66 5.83 22.62
CA LEU A 103 2.43 7.05 22.43
C LEU A 103 2.52 7.36 20.94
N TYR A 104 1.97 8.52 20.56
CA TYR A 104 1.95 9.01 19.18
C TYR A 104 2.79 10.28 19.10
N VAL A 105 3.96 10.20 18.47
CA VAL A 105 4.94 11.30 18.34
C VAL A 105 5.36 11.47 16.87
N GLN A 106 4.47 11.16 15.94
CA GLN A 106 4.73 11.30 14.52
C GLN A 106 4.86 12.78 14.08
N GLN A 107 5.56 13.02 12.98
CA GLN A 107 5.80 14.37 12.44
C GLN A 107 6.48 15.30 13.46
N ASN A 108 7.62 14.86 13.99
CA ASN A 108 8.47 15.65 14.87
C ASN A 108 9.91 15.67 14.31
N CYS A 109 10.86 16.22 15.05
CA CYS A 109 12.27 16.29 14.69
C CYS A 109 13.12 15.32 15.54
N ILE A 110 12.55 14.19 15.98
CA ILE A 110 13.22 13.28 16.90
C ILE A 110 14.35 12.56 16.16
N TYR A 111 15.59 12.73 16.62
CA TYR A 111 16.76 12.09 16.03
C TYR A 111 17.28 10.91 16.87
N LYS A 112 16.90 10.86 18.16
CA LYS A 112 17.27 9.78 19.08
C LYS A 112 16.12 9.47 20.04
N ILE A 113 15.84 8.17 20.20
CA ILE A 113 14.93 7.67 21.22
C ILE A 113 15.64 7.75 22.58
N SER A 114 15.06 8.48 23.52
CA SER A 114 15.55 8.62 24.90
C SER A 114 14.40 8.49 25.89
N ASN A 115 14.72 8.16 27.14
CA ASN A 115 13.76 8.19 28.26
C ASN A 115 12.51 7.27 28.11
N LEU A 116 12.51 6.28 27.21
CA LEU A 116 11.43 5.29 27.12
C LEU A 116 11.33 4.37 28.33
N GLN A 117 12.38 4.28 29.16
CA GLN A 117 12.35 3.61 30.46
C GLN A 117 11.25 4.14 31.40
N ALA A 118 10.74 5.36 31.18
CA ALA A 118 9.67 5.95 31.95
C ALA A 118 8.28 5.34 31.64
N VAL A 119 8.14 4.64 30.50
CA VAL A 119 6.86 4.13 29.95
C VAL A 119 6.93 2.61 29.71
N GLU A 120 7.21 1.85 30.77
CA GLU A 120 7.45 0.40 30.70
C GLU A 120 6.29 -0.44 30.12
N ASN A 121 5.05 0.05 30.24
CA ASN A 121 3.83 -0.64 29.81
C ASN A 121 3.33 -0.23 28.42
N LEU A 122 4.19 0.41 27.62
CA LEU A 122 3.86 0.83 26.28
C LEU A 122 3.55 -0.38 25.38
N ASP A 123 2.40 -0.33 24.71
CA ASP A 123 1.88 -1.36 23.82
C ASP A 123 1.96 -0.90 22.35
N THR A 124 1.72 0.40 22.09
CA THR A 124 1.77 1.01 20.76
C THR A 124 2.64 2.26 20.76
N LEU A 125 3.63 2.30 19.87
CA LEU A 125 4.52 3.43 19.65
C LEU A 125 4.53 3.83 18.18
N ASN A 126 4.16 5.08 17.90
CA ASN A 126 4.26 5.67 16.57
C ASN A 126 5.27 6.82 16.57
N ILE A 127 6.40 6.63 15.89
CA ILE A 127 7.48 7.61 15.70
C ILE A 127 7.72 7.84 14.19
N SER A 128 6.66 7.77 13.39
CA SER A 128 6.73 8.03 11.96
C SER A 128 7.09 9.48 11.63
N ASN A 129 7.73 9.72 10.47
CA ASN A 129 8.11 11.07 10.00
C ASN A 129 8.96 11.80 11.05
N ASN A 130 10.09 11.20 11.40
CA ASN A 130 11.10 11.74 12.29
C ASN A 130 12.48 11.60 11.62
N GLN A 131 13.56 11.92 12.34
CA GLN A 131 14.92 11.88 11.82
C GLN A 131 15.75 10.77 12.49
N LEU A 132 15.09 9.68 12.89
CA LEU A 132 15.77 8.58 13.59
C LEU A 132 16.76 7.88 12.67
N THR A 133 17.98 7.70 13.18
CA THR A 133 19.03 6.90 12.53
C THR A 133 19.19 5.51 13.16
N HIS A 134 18.77 5.35 14.42
CA HIS A 134 18.86 4.12 15.19
C HIS A 134 17.61 3.96 16.07
N LEU A 135 17.15 2.72 16.27
CA LEU A 135 16.03 2.34 17.14
C LEU A 135 16.51 1.83 18.50
N ASP A 136 17.43 2.59 19.11
CA ASP A 136 17.99 2.25 20.42
C ASP A 136 16.97 2.50 21.55
N GLY A 137 17.17 1.84 22.69
CA GLY A 137 16.38 2.11 23.91
C GLY A 137 14.97 1.51 23.92
N LEU A 138 14.60 0.71 22.92
CA LEU A 138 13.35 -0.06 22.89
C LEU A 138 13.36 -1.27 23.84
N SER A 139 14.53 -1.70 24.30
CA SER A 139 14.74 -2.85 25.21
C SER A 139 13.95 -2.77 26.51
N CYS A 140 13.63 -1.56 26.97
CA CYS A 140 12.84 -1.33 28.18
C CYS A 140 11.35 -1.65 27.98
N CYS A 141 10.83 -1.55 26.74
CA CYS A 141 9.41 -1.68 26.42
C CYS A 141 9.02 -3.14 26.15
N LYS A 142 9.05 -3.98 27.20
CA LYS A 142 8.81 -5.43 27.08
C LYS A 142 7.40 -5.81 26.59
N ASN A 143 6.44 -4.89 26.68
CA ASN A 143 5.04 -5.10 26.29
C ASN A 143 4.70 -4.49 24.91
N LEU A 144 5.70 -3.96 24.19
CA LEU A 144 5.47 -3.28 22.92
C LEU A 144 5.00 -4.26 21.84
N ARG A 145 3.76 -4.10 21.38
CA ARG A 145 3.15 -4.92 20.32
C ARG A 145 3.19 -4.27 18.96
N THR A 146 3.07 -2.95 18.91
CA THR A 146 2.99 -2.20 17.65
C THR A 146 4.03 -1.09 17.63
N LEU A 147 4.94 -1.17 16.67
CA LEU A 147 5.93 -0.13 16.38
C LEU A 147 5.74 0.36 14.95
N ILE A 148 5.50 1.66 14.82
CA ILE A 148 5.39 2.35 13.53
C ILE A 148 6.51 3.38 13.47
N ALA A 149 7.47 3.19 12.57
CA ALA A 149 8.64 4.04 12.38
C ALA A 149 8.86 4.34 10.89
N THR A 150 7.79 4.65 10.17
CA THR A 150 7.84 5.00 8.75
C THR A 150 8.53 6.33 8.51
N HIS A 151 9.15 6.54 7.35
CA HIS A 151 9.77 7.83 7.00
C HIS A 151 10.78 8.30 8.06
N ASN A 152 11.77 7.45 8.33
CA ASN A 152 12.94 7.79 9.13
C ASN A 152 14.21 7.57 8.27
N HIS A 153 15.39 7.64 8.90
CA HIS A 153 16.69 7.50 8.24
C HIS A 153 17.43 6.23 8.68
N LEU A 154 16.70 5.14 8.92
CA LEU A 154 17.29 3.85 9.29
C LEU A 154 17.96 3.22 8.07
N ALA A 155 19.28 3.00 8.12
CA ALA A 155 20.07 2.57 6.97
C ALA A 155 20.83 1.26 7.18
N THR A 156 21.32 1.01 8.40
CA THR A 156 22.25 -0.09 8.73
C THR A 156 21.56 -1.20 9.51
N LEU A 157 22.17 -2.38 9.58
CA LEU A 157 21.71 -3.47 10.45
C LEU A 157 21.75 -3.06 11.94
N GLU A 158 22.77 -2.32 12.35
CA GLU A 158 22.93 -1.83 13.72
C GLU A 158 21.74 -0.94 14.13
N SER A 159 21.16 -0.19 13.17
CA SER A 159 20.03 0.71 13.45
C SER A 159 18.76 0.02 13.94
N VAL A 160 18.63 -1.29 13.75
CA VAL A 160 17.43 -2.06 14.10
C VAL A 160 17.73 -3.29 14.97
N GLU A 161 18.99 -3.53 15.35
CA GLU A 161 19.41 -4.72 16.09
C GLU A 161 18.60 -4.89 17.40
N HIS A 162 18.32 -3.78 18.08
CA HIS A 162 17.53 -3.74 19.31
C HIS A 162 16.07 -4.20 19.15
N LEU A 163 15.55 -4.33 17.92
CA LEU A 163 14.23 -4.94 17.69
C LEU A 163 14.21 -6.42 18.10
N ALA A 164 15.35 -7.11 18.07
CA ALA A 164 15.45 -8.50 18.52
C ALA A 164 15.12 -8.67 20.02
N GLU A 165 15.27 -7.62 20.82
CA GLU A 165 14.94 -7.64 22.25
C GLU A 165 13.42 -7.53 22.50
N CYS A 166 12.67 -7.01 21.52
CA CYS A 166 11.22 -6.78 21.60
C CYS A 166 10.42 -8.05 21.26
N LYS A 167 10.42 -9.03 22.18
CA LYS A 167 9.80 -10.36 21.95
C LYS A 167 8.28 -10.35 21.79
N SER A 168 7.60 -9.31 22.26
CA SER A 168 6.14 -9.15 22.20
C SER A 168 5.66 -8.40 20.96
N LEU A 169 6.58 -7.99 20.08
CA LEU A 169 6.25 -7.20 18.90
C LEU A 169 5.50 -8.03 17.87
N GLN A 170 4.32 -7.55 17.49
CA GLN A 170 3.42 -8.20 16.54
C GLN A 170 3.29 -7.44 15.23
N THR A 171 3.29 -6.11 15.30
CA THR A 171 3.18 -5.23 14.13
C THR A 171 4.40 -4.32 14.05
N LEU A 172 5.13 -4.42 12.95
CA LEU A 172 6.32 -3.61 12.68
C LEU A 172 6.16 -2.93 11.32
N ASP A 173 6.19 -1.60 11.34
CA ASP A 173 6.17 -0.80 10.13
C ASP A 173 7.44 0.05 10.03
N LEU A 174 8.27 -0.26 9.04
CA LEU A 174 9.54 0.41 8.74
C LEU A 174 9.53 0.99 7.32
N GLN A 175 8.36 1.28 6.75
CA GLN A 175 8.28 1.81 5.38
C GLN A 175 9.07 3.10 5.17
N ASN A 176 9.54 3.30 3.94
CA ASN A 176 10.24 4.52 3.52
C ASN A 176 11.43 4.88 4.42
N ASN A 177 12.24 3.88 4.76
CA ASN A 177 13.55 4.03 5.37
C ASN A 177 14.64 3.74 4.31
N GLN A 178 15.90 3.65 4.74
CA GLN A 178 17.07 3.47 3.87
C GLN A 178 17.72 2.09 4.05
N LEU A 179 16.98 1.10 4.57
CA LEU A 179 17.49 -0.23 4.85
C LEU A 179 17.83 -0.94 3.54
N SER A 180 19.10 -1.32 3.36
CA SER A 180 19.60 -1.94 2.12
C SER A 180 20.12 -3.36 2.30
N ASP A 181 20.58 -3.70 3.49
CA ASP A 181 21.23 -4.97 3.79
C ASP A 181 20.20 -6.11 4.01
N PRO A 182 20.23 -7.20 3.22
CA PRO A 182 19.41 -8.39 3.45
C PRO A 182 19.64 -9.08 4.80
N ALA A 183 20.76 -8.83 5.50
CA ALA A 183 21.03 -9.36 6.83
C ALA A 183 19.98 -8.94 7.88
N ILE A 184 19.13 -7.94 7.57
CA ILE A 184 17.97 -7.56 8.38
C ILE A 184 17.08 -8.75 8.76
N LEU A 185 17.02 -9.77 7.91
CA LEU A 185 16.22 -10.97 8.15
C LEU A 185 16.64 -11.71 9.41
N ASP A 186 17.91 -11.67 9.77
CA ASP A 186 18.41 -12.37 10.95
C ASP A 186 17.98 -11.68 12.25
N VAL A 187 17.76 -10.36 12.21
CA VAL A 187 17.12 -9.62 13.31
C VAL A 187 15.62 -9.92 13.33
N LEU A 188 14.94 -9.85 12.18
CA LEU A 188 13.49 -10.07 12.11
C LEU A 188 13.06 -11.49 12.52
N LYS A 189 13.88 -12.50 12.23
CA LYS A 189 13.66 -13.90 12.68
C LYS A 189 13.68 -14.06 14.21
N GLN A 190 14.39 -13.18 14.92
CA GLN A 190 14.46 -13.24 16.38
C GLN A 190 13.15 -12.76 17.03
N ILE A 191 12.32 -12.02 16.29
CA ILE A 191 11.01 -11.55 16.74
C ILE A 191 9.98 -12.67 16.60
N CYS A 192 9.70 -13.37 17.71
CA CYS A 192 8.97 -14.63 17.68
C CYS A 192 7.45 -14.52 17.39
N ASP A 193 6.82 -13.38 17.67
CA ASP A 193 5.35 -13.19 17.53
C ASP A 193 5.01 -12.18 16.42
N LEU A 194 5.92 -11.95 15.46
CA LEU A 194 5.69 -10.98 14.39
C LEU A 194 4.59 -11.47 13.42
N ARG A 195 3.54 -10.67 13.28
CA ARG A 195 2.32 -10.96 12.49
C ARG A 195 2.17 -10.05 11.29
N CYS A 196 2.54 -8.79 11.42
CA CYS A 196 2.40 -7.77 10.37
C CYS A 196 3.75 -7.08 10.17
N LEU A 197 4.27 -7.11 8.95
CA LEU A 197 5.55 -6.49 8.60
C LEU A 197 5.40 -5.62 7.36
N TYR A 198 5.84 -4.38 7.45
CA TYR A 198 5.88 -3.44 6.32
C TYR A 198 7.31 -2.93 6.10
N LEU A 199 7.86 -3.17 4.91
CA LEU A 199 9.22 -2.76 4.50
C LEU A 199 9.23 -2.00 3.17
N LYS A 200 8.09 -1.77 2.53
CA LYS A 200 8.01 -0.98 1.29
C LYS A 200 8.75 0.36 1.37
N GLY A 201 9.36 0.78 0.26
CA GLY A 201 10.14 2.01 0.19
C GLY A 201 11.56 1.89 0.75
N ASN A 202 11.98 0.70 1.20
CA ASN A 202 13.37 0.41 1.53
C ASN A 202 14.10 -0.27 0.36
N PRO A 203 15.39 0.03 0.11
CA PRO A 203 16.22 -0.66 -0.89
C PRO A 203 16.30 -2.18 -0.70
N VAL A 204 16.09 -2.69 0.51
CA VAL A 204 16.11 -4.14 0.83
C VAL A 204 15.07 -4.92 0.03
N VAL A 205 13.93 -4.31 -0.29
CA VAL A 205 12.84 -4.95 -1.04
C VAL A 205 13.28 -5.28 -2.48
N SER A 206 14.09 -4.42 -3.09
CA SER A 206 14.69 -4.67 -4.41
C SER A 206 15.92 -5.56 -4.37
N ASN A 207 16.69 -5.51 -3.27
CA ASN A 207 17.93 -6.29 -3.14
C ASN A 207 17.66 -7.77 -2.89
N ILE A 208 16.57 -8.11 -2.20
CA ILE A 208 16.20 -9.50 -1.95
C ILE A 208 15.46 -10.07 -3.17
N ARG A 209 16.12 -11.00 -3.88
CA ARG A 209 15.48 -11.75 -4.96
C ARG A 209 14.31 -12.57 -4.41
N ASN A 210 13.14 -12.47 -5.06
CA ASN A 210 11.90 -13.10 -4.60
C ASN A 210 11.55 -12.72 -3.16
N TYR A 211 11.80 -11.47 -2.78
CA TYR A 211 11.54 -10.88 -1.46
C TYR A 211 10.36 -11.51 -0.71
N ARG A 212 9.15 -11.45 -1.28
CA ARG A 212 7.95 -11.96 -0.61
C ARG A 212 8.05 -13.43 -0.18
N LYS A 213 8.55 -14.31 -1.05
CA LYS A 213 8.72 -15.74 -0.72
C LYS A 213 9.76 -15.92 0.39
N VAL A 214 10.88 -15.20 0.30
CA VAL A 214 11.95 -15.26 1.28
C VAL A 214 11.47 -14.81 2.67
N ILE A 215 10.73 -13.71 2.75
CA ILE A 215 10.16 -13.23 4.02
C ILE A 215 9.15 -14.23 4.59
N ILE A 216 8.19 -14.68 3.77
CA ILE A 216 7.15 -15.60 4.21
C ILE A 216 7.77 -16.88 4.77
N THR A 217 8.75 -17.47 4.08
CA THR A 217 9.39 -18.70 4.54
C THR A 217 10.32 -18.46 5.74
N SER A 218 10.94 -17.29 5.85
CA SER A 218 11.79 -16.95 6.99
C SER A 218 11.01 -16.69 8.28
N ILE A 219 9.77 -16.18 8.18
CA ILE A 219 8.94 -15.77 9.32
C ILE A 219 7.60 -16.52 9.28
N PRO A 220 7.49 -17.67 9.97
CA PRO A 220 6.32 -18.54 9.90
C PRO A 220 5.05 -17.93 10.51
N THR A 221 5.19 -17.02 11.49
CA THR A 221 4.07 -16.38 12.21
C THR A 221 3.42 -15.24 11.43
N LEU A 222 3.98 -14.88 10.27
CA LEU A 222 3.55 -13.71 9.52
C LEU A 222 2.19 -13.93 8.85
N THR A 223 1.28 -12.99 9.09
CA THR A 223 -0.09 -12.94 8.54
C THR A 223 -0.26 -11.86 7.48
N TYR A 224 0.48 -10.76 7.59
CA TYR A 224 0.49 -9.66 6.63
C TYR A 224 1.93 -9.28 6.28
N LEU A 225 2.19 -9.17 4.98
CA LEU A 225 3.44 -8.64 4.46
C LEU A 225 3.12 -7.51 3.49
N ASP A 226 3.57 -6.31 3.88
CA ASP A 226 3.22 -5.07 3.23
C ASP A 226 1.70 -4.99 3.01
N ASP A 227 1.23 -4.68 1.79
CA ASP A 227 -0.18 -4.46 1.52
C ASP A 227 -1.00 -5.75 1.34
N ARG A 228 -0.40 -6.94 1.41
CA ARG A 228 -1.08 -8.20 1.08
C ARG A 228 -1.03 -9.21 2.22
N PRO A 229 -2.19 -9.80 2.61
CA PRO A 229 -2.21 -10.90 3.55
C PRO A 229 -1.43 -12.09 3.00
N VAL A 230 -0.88 -12.90 3.90
CA VAL A 230 -0.16 -14.13 3.59
C VAL A 230 -1.11 -15.29 3.82
N PHE A 231 -1.46 -15.99 2.73
CA PHE A 231 -2.35 -17.15 2.80
C PHE A 231 -1.57 -18.46 2.99
N ASP A 232 -2.19 -19.46 3.60
CA ASP A 232 -1.57 -20.77 3.84
C ASP A 232 -1.10 -21.46 2.55
N ASN A 233 -1.89 -21.34 1.48
CA ASN A 233 -1.53 -21.88 0.16
C ASN A 233 -0.27 -21.21 -0.39
N GLU A 234 -0.14 -19.88 -0.24
CA GLU A 234 1.05 -19.14 -0.65
C GLU A 234 2.28 -19.58 0.15
N ARG A 235 2.12 -19.78 1.47
CA ARG A 235 3.18 -20.25 2.36
C ARG A 235 3.71 -21.62 1.93
N LYS A 236 2.84 -22.59 1.69
CA LYS A 236 3.23 -23.93 1.18
C LYS A 236 3.99 -23.86 -0.14
N ILE A 237 3.56 -22.97 -1.03
CA ILE A 237 4.23 -22.75 -2.33
C ILE A 237 5.62 -22.13 -2.11
N ALA A 238 5.76 -21.17 -1.18
CA ALA A 238 7.03 -20.52 -0.86
C ALA A 238 8.02 -21.49 -0.18
N GLU A 239 7.54 -22.39 0.68
CA GLU A 239 8.31 -23.46 1.31
C GLU A 239 8.80 -24.48 0.26
N ALA A 240 7.91 -24.97 -0.59
CA ALA A 240 8.29 -25.87 -1.70
C ALA A 240 9.32 -25.22 -2.64
N TRP A 241 9.17 -23.92 -2.91
CA TRP A 241 10.14 -23.15 -3.69
C TRP A 241 11.51 -23.06 -3.00
N LEU A 242 11.56 -22.91 -1.69
CA LEU A 242 12.82 -22.87 -0.94
C LEU A 242 13.55 -24.23 -0.98
N GLU A 243 12.80 -25.33 -0.90
CA GLU A 243 13.36 -26.69 -0.87
C GLU A 243 13.81 -27.19 -2.25
N GLY A 244 12.98 -27.03 -3.28
CA GLY A 244 13.18 -27.64 -4.60
C GLY A 244 13.10 -26.67 -5.77
N GLY A 245 13.15 -25.36 -5.51
CA GLY A 245 13.16 -24.33 -6.54
C GLY A 245 11.86 -24.26 -7.36
N LEU A 246 11.99 -23.91 -8.63
CA LEU A 246 10.86 -23.64 -9.51
C LEU A 246 10.02 -24.91 -9.82
N GLU A 247 10.65 -26.07 -9.87
CA GLU A 247 9.96 -27.34 -10.16
C GLU A 247 9.04 -27.74 -9.01
N ALA A 248 9.55 -27.69 -7.78
CA ALA A 248 8.75 -27.95 -6.58
C ALA A 248 7.63 -26.92 -6.40
N GLU A 249 7.88 -25.64 -6.71
CA GLU A 249 6.85 -24.61 -6.73
C GLU A 249 5.70 -24.94 -7.69
N ARG A 250 6.04 -25.33 -8.93
CA ARG A 250 5.05 -25.69 -9.96
C ARG A 250 4.27 -26.94 -9.57
N ALA A 251 4.95 -27.96 -9.05
CA ALA A 251 4.30 -29.18 -8.57
C ALA A 251 3.31 -28.87 -7.43
N MET A 252 3.72 -28.06 -6.44
CA MET A 252 2.86 -27.69 -5.32
C MET A 252 1.65 -26.86 -5.77
N ARG A 253 1.83 -25.92 -6.70
CA ARG A 253 0.72 -25.14 -7.29
C ARG A 253 -0.28 -26.02 -8.02
N ASN A 254 0.18 -26.94 -8.87
CA ASN A 254 -0.69 -27.85 -9.60
C ASN A 254 -1.48 -28.74 -8.63
N LYS A 255 -0.82 -29.23 -7.58
CA LYS A 255 -1.47 -30.03 -6.53
C LYS A 255 -2.57 -29.26 -5.80
N LEU A 256 -2.29 -28.01 -5.39
CA LEU A 256 -3.30 -27.17 -4.72
C LEU A 256 -4.48 -26.86 -5.65
N LYS A 257 -4.21 -26.60 -6.93
CA LYS A 257 -5.26 -26.36 -7.92
C LYS A 257 -6.14 -27.59 -8.11
N GLU A 258 -5.55 -28.78 -8.24
CA GLU A 258 -6.29 -30.03 -8.37
C GLU A 258 -7.13 -30.33 -7.13
N GLU A 259 -6.61 -30.06 -5.92
CA GLU A 259 -7.37 -30.18 -4.67
C GLU A 259 -8.58 -29.23 -4.61
N GLU A 260 -8.43 -27.99 -5.11
CA GLU A 260 -9.49 -26.99 -5.19
C GLU A 260 -10.55 -27.36 -6.24
N ASP A 261 -10.12 -27.73 -7.46
CA ASP A 261 -11.01 -28.17 -8.54
C ASP A 261 -11.83 -29.40 -8.12
N ASN A 262 -11.20 -30.37 -7.46
CA ASN A 262 -11.87 -31.54 -6.91
C ASN A 262 -12.89 -31.19 -5.82
N ARG A 263 -12.61 -30.18 -4.99
CA ARG A 263 -13.54 -29.68 -3.96
C ARG A 263 -14.72 -28.97 -4.60
N ASN A 264 -14.46 -28.10 -5.58
CA ASN A 264 -15.50 -27.37 -6.30
C ASN A 264 -16.39 -28.33 -7.09
N ARG A 265 -15.82 -29.37 -7.71
CA ARG A 265 -16.59 -30.43 -8.36
C ARG A 265 -17.52 -31.16 -7.40
N LYS A 266 -17.02 -31.58 -6.23
CA LYS A 266 -17.85 -32.23 -5.19
C LYS A 266 -18.95 -31.31 -4.67
N ASN A 267 -18.64 -30.03 -4.47
CA ASN A 267 -19.63 -29.04 -4.04
C ASN A 267 -20.72 -28.82 -5.10
N HIS A 268 -20.34 -28.76 -6.38
CA HIS A 268 -21.26 -28.63 -7.50
C HIS A 268 -22.16 -29.87 -7.63
N GLU A 269 -21.57 -31.07 -7.61
CA GLU A 269 -22.31 -32.34 -7.59
C GLU A 269 -23.30 -32.41 -6.43
N PHE A 270 -22.87 -32.01 -5.23
CA PHE A 270 -23.73 -31.92 -4.06
C PHE A 270 -24.90 -30.94 -4.26
N MET A 271 -24.63 -29.76 -4.82
CA MET A 271 -25.65 -28.75 -5.10
C MET A 271 -26.67 -29.24 -6.15
N MET A 272 -26.20 -29.92 -7.20
CA MET A 272 -27.05 -30.54 -8.22
C MET A 272 -27.94 -31.65 -7.64
N GLN A 273 -27.38 -32.51 -6.78
CA GLN A 273 -28.16 -33.55 -6.10
C GLN A 273 -29.22 -32.95 -5.16
N MET A 274 -28.88 -31.90 -4.42
CA MET A 274 -29.81 -31.15 -3.57
C MET A 274 -30.96 -30.53 -4.39
N ARG A 275 -30.66 -29.89 -5.52
CA ARG A 275 -31.69 -29.37 -6.44
C ARG A 275 -32.58 -30.48 -6.98
N ALA A 276 -31.99 -31.59 -7.44
CA ALA A 276 -32.73 -32.73 -7.97
C ALA A 276 -33.61 -33.42 -6.91
N GLN A 277 -33.16 -33.47 -5.65
CA GLN A 277 -33.97 -33.98 -4.54
C GLN A 277 -35.12 -33.03 -4.20
N GLY A 278 -34.84 -31.73 -4.04
CA GLY A 278 -35.88 -30.73 -3.79
C GLY A 278 -36.93 -30.68 -4.91
N TRP A 279 -36.50 -30.89 -6.16
CA TRP A 279 -37.38 -31.07 -7.31
C TRP A 279 -38.28 -32.29 -7.16
N ARG A 280 -37.69 -33.46 -6.88
CA ARG A 280 -38.45 -34.72 -6.68
C ARG A 280 -39.51 -34.57 -5.58
N GLU A 281 -39.15 -34.02 -4.44
CA GLU A 281 -40.07 -33.80 -3.30
C GLU A 281 -41.19 -32.79 -3.63
N ARG A 282 -40.89 -31.73 -4.38
CA ARG A 282 -41.91 -30.78 -4.83
C ARG A 282 -42.85 -31.40 -5.86
N ARG A 283 -42.32 -32.13 -6.82
CA ARG A 283 -43.10 -32.82 -7.86
C ARG A 283 -44.07 -33.83 -7.25
N GLU A 284 -43.61 -34.60 -6.26
CA GLU A 284 -44.44 -35.55 -5.50
C GLU A 284 -45.58 -34.83 -4.76
N ARG A 285 -45.28 -33.70 -4.12
CA ARG A 285 -46.29 -32.86 -3.43
C ARG A 285 -47.32 -32.23 -4.35
N LEU A 286 -46.95 -31.89 -5.59
CA LEU A 286 -47.85 -31.29 -6.59
C LEU A 286 -48.59 -32.35 -7.44
N GLY A 287 -48.20 -33.62 -7.40
CA GLY A 287 -48.82 -34.69 -8.17
C GLY A 287 -48.60 -34.60 -9.68
N LEU A 288 -47.50 -33.97 -10.12
CA LEU A 288 -47.18 -33.78 -11.54
C LEU A 288 -46.75 -35.12 -12.20
N PRO A 289 -47.19 -35.39 -13.45
CA PRO A 289 -46.80 -36.59 -14.19
C PRO A 289 -45.32 -36.59 -14.61
N GLU A 290 -44.84 -37.76 -15.03
CA GLU A 290 -43.42 -37.99 -15.34
C GLU A 290 -43.02 -37.29 -16.66
N GLY A 291 -42.26 -36.19 -16.57
CA GLY A 291 -41.71 -35.47 -17.74
C GLY A 291 -42.09 -33.99 -17.84
N GLU A 292 -42.98 -33.46 -16.99
CA GLU A 292 -43.35 -32.03 -16.97
C GLU A 292 -42.44 -31.21 -16.03
N THR A 293 -42.01 -30.02 -16.46
CA THR A 293 -41.21 -29.04 -15.69
C THR A 293 -42.11 -28.15 -14.81
N ASP A 294 -41.57 -27.63 -13.70
CA ASP A 294 -42.28 -26.72 -12.78
C ASP A 294 -42.64 -25.42 -13.53
N PRO A 295 -43.92 -25.05 -13.65
CA PRO A 295 -44.30 -23.78 -14.28
C PRO A 295 -43.69 -22.56 -13.58
N ALA A 296 -43.29 -22.68 -12.30
CA ALA A 296 -42.70 -21.58 -11.53
C ALA A 296 -41.16 -21.50 -11.62
N TYR A 297 -40.45 -22.49 -12.20
CA TYR A 297 -38.99 -22.43 -12.38
C TYR A 297 -38.55 -22.08 -13.81
N ASP A 298 -39.41 -22.25 -14.83
CA ASP A 298 -39.09 -21.86 -16.20
C ASP A 298 -38.84 -20.34 -16.37
N GLU A 299 -39.37 -19.51 -15.47
CA GLU A 299 -39.17 -18.04 -15.51
C GLU A 299 -37.91 -17.54 -14.78
N LEU A 300 -37.25 -18.37 -13.96
CA LEU A 300 -36.08 -17.99 -13.15
C LEU A 300 -34.83 -18.83 -13.46
N SER A 301 -34.90 -19.72 -14.46
CA SER A 301 -33.73 -20.44 -14.95
C SER A 301 -32.86 -19.49 -15.77
N ASP A 302 -32.02 -18.71 -15.09
CA ASP A 302 -30.80 -18.18 -15.72
C ASP A 302 -30.09 -19.41 -16.32
N GLY A 303 -29.99 -19.42 -17.65
CA GLY A 303 -29.71 -20.61 -18.48
C GLY A 303 -28.69 -21.57 -17.87
N GLU A 304 -28.94 -22.88 -18.06
CA GLU A 304 -28.09 -23.97 -17.62
C GLU A 304 -26.61 -23.59 -17.73
N TYR A 305 -25.91 -23.52 -16.59
CA TYR A 305 -24.46 -23.42 -16.60
C TYR A 305 -23.92 -24.77 -17.09
N GLU A 306 -23.85 -24.93 -18.41
CA GLU A 306 -23.11 -26.01 -19.06
C GLU A 306 -21.62 -25.77 -18.78
N PHE A 307 -20.97 -26.77 -18.22
CA PHE A 307 -19.52 -26.77 -18.10
C PHE A 307 -18.97 -26.90 -19.53
N GLU A 308 -18.71 -25.78 -20.19
CA GLU A 308 -18.07 -25.78 -21.51
C GLU A 308 -16.69 -26.45 -21.36
N GLU A 309 -16.57 -27.71 -21.81
CA GLU A 309 -15.28 -28.37 -21.90
C GLU A 309 -14.37 -27.52 -22.81
N GLU A 310 -13.19 -27.15 -22.30
CA GLU A 310 -12.23 -26.33 -23.05
C GLU A 310 -12.02 -26.96 -24.45
N PRO A 311 -12.30 -26.22 -25.54
CA PRO A 311 -12.16 -26.73 -26.90
C PRO A 311 -10.80 -27.41 -27.10
N GLN A 312 -10.81 -28.63 -27.65
CA GLN A 312 -9.60 -29.44 -27.83
C GLN A 312 -8.48 -28.69 -28.58
N GLU A 313 -8.86 -27.74 -29.45
CA GLU A 313 -7.94 -26.87 -30.19
C GLU A 313 -7.11 -25.96 -29.27
N LEU A 314 -7.70 -25.45 -28.19
CA LEU A 314 -7.01 -24.62 -27.18
C LEU A 314 -6.04 -25.47 -26.35
N ILE A 315 -6.45 -26.67 -25.99
CA ILE A 315 -5.62 -27.66 -25.27
C ILE A 315 -4.38 -28.00 -26.12
N ASP A 316 -4.59 -28.33 -27.39
CA ASP A 316 -3.54 -28.67 -28.34
C ASP A 316 -2.62 -27.48 -28.63
N ALA A 317 -3.15 -26.26 -28.75
CA ALA A 317 -2.36 -25.05 -28.93
C ALA A 317 -1.46 -24.75 -27.72
N ARG A 318 -1.96 -24.95 -26.49
CA ARG A 318 -1.15 -24.83 -25.27
C ARG A 318 -0.04 -25.87 -25.21
N GLN A 319 -0.32 -27.10 -25.61
CA GLN A 319 0.68 -28.16 -25.68
C GLN A 319 1.77 -27.84 -26.72
N ARG A 320 1.40 -27.32 -27.90
CA ARG A 320 2.38 -26.86 -28.92
C ARG A 320 3.25 -25.72 -28.42
N LEU A 321 2.66 -24.73 -27.75
CA LEU A 321 3.40 -23.59 -27.17
C LEU A 321 4.31 -24.03 -26.02
N ALA A 322 3.88 -24.99 -25.20
CA ALA A 322 4.70 -25.55 -24.12
C ALA A 322 5.86 -26.41 -24.65
N ALA A 323 5.70 -27.06 -25.81
CA ALA A 323 6.73 -27.86 -26.46
C ALA A 323 7.76 -27.02 -27.25
N TYR A 324 7.48 -25.75 -27.51
CA TYR A 324 8.41 -24.87 -28.22
C TYR A 324 9.54 -24.38 -27.31
N THR A 325 10.73 -24.96 -27.48
CA THR A 325 11.99 -24.45 -26.90
C THR A 325 12.82 -23.78 -27.98
N GLY A 326 12.69 -22.46 -28.13
CA GLY A 326 13.52 -21.69 -29.07
C GLY A 326 15.01 -21.73 -28.68
N ARG A 327 15.91 -21.88 -29.66
CA ARG A 327 17.35 -21.69 -29.43
C ARG A 327 17.64 -20.19 -29.29
N PRO A 328 18.63 -19.76 -28.48
CA PRO A 328 18.94 -18.34 -28.32
C PRO A 328 19.32 -17.72 -29.66
N GLY A 329 18.48 -16.80 -30.18
CA GLY A 329 18.71 -16.04 -31.41
C GLY A 329 17.90 -16.46 -32.63
N GLU A 330 17.04 -17.48 -32.55
CA GLU A 330 16.04 -17.76 -33.60
C GLU A 330 14.74 -17.01 -33.31
N GLU A 331 14.26 -16.22 -34.27
CA GLU A 331 12.94 -15.58 -34.21
C GLU A 331 11.84 -16.65 -34.22
N GLU A 332 10.84 -16.48 -33.35
CA GLU A 332 9.71 -17.40 -33.24
C GLU A 332 8.94 -17.46 -34.58
N PRO A 333 8.63 -18.65 -35.11
CA PRO A 333 7.87 -18.81 -36.35
C PRO A 333 6.58 -17.98 -36.33
N GLU A 334 6.28 -17.27 -37.43
CA GLU A 334 5.12 -16.36 -37.52
C GLU A 334 3.80 -17.05 -37.13
N GLU A 335 3.64 -18.34 -37.41
CA GLU A 335 2.45 -19.11 -37.05
C GLU A 335 2.25 -19.24 -35.54
N LEU A 336 3.32 -19.44 -34.77
CA LEU A 336 3.26 -19.52 -33.30
C LEU A 336 2.99 -18.14 -32.70
N SER A 337 3.56 -17.09 -33.29
CA SER A 337 3.32 -15.70 -32.89
C SER A 337 1.86 -15.28 -33.15
N ARG A 338 1.28 -15.70 -34.28
CA ARG A 338 -0.16 -15.51 -34.56
C ARG A 338 -1.05 -16.31 -33.62
N GLN A 339 -0.71 -17.56 -33.31
CA GLN A 339 -1.45 -18.35 -32.32
C GLN A 339 -1.44 -17.72 -30.92
N ARG A 340 -0.32 -17.11 -30.50
CA ARG A 340 -0.26 -16.33 -29.25
C ARG A 340 -1.20 -15.12 -29.27
N GLN A 341 -1.25 -14.38 -30.39
CA GLN A 341 -2.14 -13.24 -30.53
C GLN A 341 -3.61 -13.66 -30.52
N GLN A 342 -3.94 -14.78 -31.17
CA GLN A 342 -5.29 -15.36 -31.20
C GLN A 342 -5.74 -15.85 -29.81
N LEU A 343 -4.88 -16.60 -29.11
CA LEU A 343 -5.16 -17.03 -27.72
C LEU A 343 -5.32 -15.86 -26.76
N ALA A 344 -4.53 -14.79 -26.95
CA ALA A 344 -4.62 -13.58 -26.15
C ALA A 344 -5.90 -12.78 -26.46
N SER A 345 -6.36 -12.76 -27.71
CA SER A 345 -7.66 -12.16 -28.06
C SER A 345 -8.81 -12.99 -27.53
N ASP A 346 -8.78 -14.31 -27.67
CA ASP A 346 -9.88 -15.20 -27.27
C ASP A 346 -10.00 -15.26 -25.74
N SER A 347 -8.87 -15.24 -25.02
CA SER A 347 -8.88 -15.07 -23.55
C SER A 347 -9.43 -13.69 -23.11
N LYS A 348 -9.31 -12.66 -23.96
CA LYS A 348 -9.85 -11.32 -23.71
C LYS A 348 -11.35 -11.25 -23.99
N VAL A 349 -11.83 -11.97 -25.00
CA VAL A 349 -13.27 -12.12 -25.31
C VAL A 349 -14.00 -12.89 -24.20
N ILE A 350 -13.37 -13.91 -23.60
CA ILE A 350 -13.94 -14.64 -22.46
C ILE A 350 -14.04 -13.74 -21.20
N MET A 351 -13.10 -12.80 -21.01
CA MET A 351 -13.13 -11.82 -19.91
C MET A 351 -14.04 -10.62 -20.16
N GLU A 352 -14.31 -10.24 -21.41
CA GLU A 352 -15.22 -9.14 -21.76
C GLU A 352 -16.68 -9.61 -21.93
N GLY A 353 -16.91 -10.91 -22.16
CA GLY A 353 -18.24 -11.51 -22.37
C GLY A 353 -18.99 -11.90 -21.09
N GLN A 354 -18.35 -11.88 -19.93
CA GLN A 354 -18.98 -11.99 -18.62
C GLN A 354 -18.29 -10.99 -17.70
N TRP A 355 -19.05 -10.32 -16.84
CA TRP A 355 -18.66 -9.17 -16.00
C TRP A 355 -18.86 -7.79 -16.64
N CYS A 356 -20.12 -7.38 -16.69
CA CYS A 356 -20.46 -5.98 -16.53
C CYS A 356 -21.61 -5.87 -15.51
N ARG A 357 -21.24 -5.74 -14.22
CA ARG A 357 -21.95 -5.02 -13.15
C ARG A 357 -21.22 -5.27 -11.81
N THR A 358 -20.25 -4.41 -11.49
CA THR A 358 -20.23 -3.55 -10.28
C THR A 358 -18.92 -2.76 -10.23
N ALA A 359 -19.07 -1.45 -10.04
CA ALA A 359 -18.11 -0.37 -9.76
C ALA A 359 -16.63 -0.72 -9.56
N GLU A 360 -15.76 -0.24 -10.49
CA GLU A 360 -14.42 0.35 -10.23
C GLU A 360 -13.74 0.70 -11.58
N ASP A 361 -14.24 1.75 -12.25
CA ASP A 361 -13.81 2.17 -13.60
C ASP A 361 -12.94 3.45 -13.65
N ASP A 362 -12.16 3.74 -12.61
CA ASP A 362 -11.28 4.93 -12.60
C ASP A 362 -9.78 4.62 -12.85
N GLY A 363 -9.42 3.35 -13.10
CA GLY A 363 -8.03 2.92 -13.30
C GLY A 363 -7.58 2.74 -14.76
N CYS A 364 -8.52 2.47 -15.69
CA CYS A 364 -8.18 2.05 -17.07
C CYS A 364 -7.91 3.22 -18.04
N ALA A 365 -8.46 4.41 -17.81
CA ALA A 365 -8.29 5.56 -18.71
C ALA A 365 -6.85 6.14 -18.75
N TYR A 366 -6.04 5.87 -17.72
CA TYR A 366 -4.65 6.37 -17.64
C TYR A 366 -3.66 5.50 -18.42
N LEU A 367 -3.94 4.21 -18.58
CA LEU A 367 -3.07 3.27 -19.30
C LEU A 367 -3.24 3.33 -20.83
N GLU A 368 -4.42 3.68 -21.31
CA GLU A 368 -4.66 3.84 -22.75
C GLU A 368 -4.12 5.18 -23.29
N SER A 369 -4.18 6.25 -22.50
CA SER A 369 -3.62 7.56 -22.87
C SER A 369 -2.09 7.56 -22.94
N VAL A 370 -1.41 6.81 -22.05
CA VAL A 370 0.05 6.64 -22.08
C VAL A 370 0.50 5.79 -23.29
N LYS A 371 -0.28 4.77 -23.68
CA LYS A 371 0.00 3.96 -24.88
C LYS A 371 -0.21 4.75 -26.17
N ALA A 372 -1.20 5.64 -26.22
CA ALA A 372 -1.43 6.53 -27.35
C ALA A 372 -0.29 7.56 -27.52
N ALA A 373 0.20 8.15 -26.43
CA ALA A 373 1.31 9.12 -26.47
C ALA A 373 2.65 8.47 -26.90
N GLN A 374 2.92 7.23 -26.49
CA GLN A 374 4.11 6.48 -26.89
C GLN A 374 4.08 6.06 -28.38
N ALA A 375 2.88 5.87 -28.94
CA ALA A 375 2.70 5.52 -30.35
C ALA A 375 2.90 6.72 -31.29
N GLU A 376 2.62 7.95 -30.85
CA GLU A 376 2.93 9.17 -31.62
C GLU A 376 4.43 9.49 -31.63
N LEU A 377 5.14 9.29 -30.51
CA LEU A 377 6.60 9.46 -30.41
C LEU A 377 7.37 8.51 -31.34
N ASN A 378 6.83 7.31 -31.57
CA ASN A 378 7.42 6.31 -32.46
C ASN A 378 7.09 6.53 -33.95
N ARG A 379 6.08 7.36 -34.29
CA ARG A 379 5.79 7.75 -35.68
C ARG A 379 6.66 8.89 -36.20
N SER A 380 7.28 9.67 -35.31
CA SER A 380 8.22 10.75 -35.66
C SER A 380 9.65 10.27 -35.96
N ALA A 381 9.95 8.98 -35.85
CA ALA A 381 11.30 8.44 -36.05
C ALA A 381 11.40 7.65 -37.37
N ILE A 382 11.49 8.35 -38.51
CA ILE A 382 12.03 7.73 -39.74
C ILE A 382 13.02 8.68 -40.44
N VAL A 383 14.17 8.08 -40.76
CA VAL A 383 15.22 8.46 -41.74
C VAL A 383 16.28 9.47 -41.29
N LEU A 384 17.43 8.98 -40.83
CA LEU A 384 18.73 9.51 -41.26
C LEU A 384 19.70 8.35 -41.54
N THR A 385 19.83 8.01 -42.82
CA THR A 385 20.93 7.22 -43.37
C THR A 385 22.24 8.01 -43.28
N GLN A 386 23.32 7.36 -42.83
CA GLN A 386 24.66 7.96 -42.78
C GLN A 386 25.28 8.23 -44.16
N PRO A 387 26.25 9.16 -44.23
CA PRO A 387 27.53 8.75 -44.83
C PRO A 387 28.80 9.23 -44.08
N LYS A 388 29.75 8.28 -43.96
CA LYS A 388 31.22 8.32 -44.15
C LYS A 388 32.01 9.65 -43.94
N GLY A 389 33.06 9.56 -43.11
CA GLY A 389 34.43 9.92 -43.52
C GLY A 389 35.19 11.01 -42.74
N SER A 390 36.39 10.64 -42.25
CA SER A 390 37.59 11.43 -41.88
C SER A 390 37.58 12.35 -40.63
N GLY A 391 38.48 12.09 -39.67
CA GLY A 391 38.91 13.05 -38.61
C GLY A 391 40.12 13.90 -39.07
N PRO A 392 40.99 14.43 -38.17
CA PRO A 392 40.85 14.80 -36.75
C PRO A 392 41.24 16.28 -36.46
N GLY A 393 40.93 16.83 -35.28
CA GLY A 393 41.60 18.04 -34.75
C GLY A 393 40.72 19.05 -33.99
N THR A 394 41.01 19.24 -32.70
CA THR A 394 40.64 20.39 -31.85
C THR A 394 41.43 21.66 -32.22
N PRO A 395 41.24 22.90 -31.69
CA PRO A 395 40.37 23.38 -30.58
C PRO A 395 39.71 24.82 -30.73
N ARG A 396 38.88 25.18 -29.73
CA ARG A 396 38.71 26.47 -29.00
C ARG A 396 38.16 27.78 -29.65
N ILE A 397 37.37 28.49 -28.81
CA ILE A 397 37.26 29.95 -28.50
C ILE A 397 35.82 30.53 -28.60
N ASP A 398 35.26 30.79 -27.40
CA ASP A 398 34.58 31.96 -26.84
C ASP A 398 33.53 32.83 -27.60
N ASP A 399 32.57 33.27 -26.76
CA ASP A 399 31.77 34.50 -26.74
C ASP A 399 30.44 34.65 -27.54
N ALA A 400 29.37 34.60 -26.74
CA ALA A 400 28.30 35.59 -26.55
C ALA A 400 27.45 36.13 -27.73
N CYS A 401 26.13 35.90 -27.57
CA CYS A 401 24.98 36.77 -27.87
C CYS A 401 24.77 37.34 -29.29
N GLN A 402 23.67 36.91 -29.94
CA GLN A 402 22.48 37.73 -30.25
C GLN A 402 21.50 36.98 -31.18
N SER A 403 20.19 37.09 -30.84
CA SER A 403 18.97 37.19 -31.69
C SER A 403 19.10 36.87 -33.19
N GLU A 404 18.20 36.18 -33.90
CA GLU A 404 16.74 36.36 -34.08
C GLU A 404 16.40 35.45 -35.31
N VAL A 405 15.34 34.63 -35.41
CA VAL A 405 14.02 34.91 -36.04
C VAL A 405 13.35 33.57 -36.45
N GLU A 406 12.06 33.46 -36.11
CA GLU A 406 10.90 32.74 -36.71
C GLU A 406 10.89 31.22 -36.98
N TYR A 407 9.83 30.56 -36.49
CA TYR A 407 8.77 30.06 -37.38
C TYR A 407 7.41 29.88 -36.65
N GLY A 408 6.40 30.62 -37.12
CA GLY A 408 5.04 30.12 -37.40
C GLY A 408 4.13 29.68 -36.25
N SER A 409 3.34 30.62 -35.75
CA SER A 409 2.14 30.39 -34.92
C SER A 409 0.93 29.92 -35.75
N ARG A 410 0.15 28.98 -35.19
CA ARG A 410 -1.30 28.92 -35.40
C ARG A 410 -1.99 28.46 -34.11
N VAL A 411 -2.61 29.43 -33.46
CA VAL A 411 -3.50 29.32 -32.31
C VAL A 411 -4.90 28.94 -32.82
N VAL A 412 -5.54 27.96 -32.18
CA VAL A 412 -7.00 27.89 -32.11
C VAL A 412 -7.38 27.79 -30.64
N THR A 413 -8.10 28.81 -30.20
CA THR A 413 -8.75 29.00 -28.91
C THR A 413 -9.99 28.12 -28.77
N ALA A 414 -10.24 27.59 -27.57
CA ALA A 414 -11.59 27.23 -27.12
C ALA A 414 -11.77 27.77 -25.69
N ALA A 415 -12.71 28.70 -25.56
CA ALA A 415 -13.02 29.45 -24.35
C ALA A 415 -13.93 28.63 -23.42
N ALA A 416 -13.62 28.64 -22.12
CA ALA A 416 -14.54 28.26 -21.07
C ALA A 416 -15.23 29.54 -20.56
N SER A 417 -16.52 29.69 -20.83
CA SER A 417 -17.36 30.73 -20.22
C SER A 417 -17.93 30.22 -18.90
N CYS A 418 -17.81 31.05 -17.88
CA CYS A 418 -18.31 30.85 -16.53
C CYS A 418 -19.38 31.93 -16.30
N GLU A 419 -20.63 31.54 -16.10
CA GLU A 419 -21.68 32.46 -15.64
C GLU A 419 -22.36 31.93 -14.38
N ARG A 420 -22.36 32.78 -13.35
CA ARG A 420 -23.17 32.68 -12.14
C ARG A 420 -24.55 33.29 -12.42
N ASN A 421 -25.60 32.69 -11.86
CA ASN A 421 -26.55 33.30 -10.91
C ASN A 421 -27.93 32.61 -10.98
N GLY A 422 -28.58 32.49 -9.82
CA GLY A 422 -30.05 32.55 -9.74
C GLY A 422 -30.73 31.44 -8.94
N ALA A 423 -31.23 31.82 -7.77
CA ALA A 423 -32.01 31.04 -6.80
C ALA A 423 -33.24 30.31 -7.37
N THR A 424 -33.67 29.22 -6.71
CA THR A 424 -34.87 29.18 -5.83
C THR A 424 -35.12 27.77 -5.29
N ALA A 425 -35.65 27.72 -4.06
CA ALA A 425 -36.04 26.53 -3.33
C ALA A 425 -37.31 25.88 -3.91
N VAL A 426 -37.37 24.55 -3.91
CA VAL A 426 -38.61 23.79 -3.68
C VAL A 426 -38.25 22.50 -2.92
N ASP A 427 -39.06 22.27 -1.90
CA ASP A 427 -39.09 21.20 -0.92
C ASP A 427 -39.78 19.92 -1.45
N LEU A 428 -39.54 18.82 -0.73
CA LEU A 428 -40.42 17.66 -0.49
C LEU A 428 -40.56 16.53 -1.54
N ASP A 429 -40.29 15.34 -0.99
CA ASP A 429 -41.10 14.12 -0.99
C ASP A 429 -41.30 13.27 -2.24
N GLU A 430 -41.12 11.97 -1.98
CA GLU A 430 -41.77 10.80 -2.58
C GLU A 430 -41.60 10.59 -4.09
N LEU A 431 -41.03 9.45 -4.45
CA LEU A 431 -41.81 8.33 -5.00
C LEU A 431 -40.87 7.16 -5.38
N ASP A 432 -41.08 6.06 -4.66
CA ASP A 432 -40.88 4.62 -4.97
C ASP A 432 -39.60 4.13 -5.65
#